data_AF-A0A6A4UGY8-F1
#
_entry.id   AF-A0A6A4UGY8-F1
#
_cell.length_a   1.000
_cell.length_b   1.000
_cell.length_c   1.000
_cell.angle_alpha   90.00
_cell.angle_beta   90.00
_cell.angle_gamma   90.00
#
_symmetry.space_group_name_H-M   'P 1'
#
loop_
_entity.id
_entity.type
_entity.pdbx_description
1 polymer ?
#
loop_
_entity_poly.entity_id
_entity_poly.type
_entity_poly.pdbx_seq_one_letter_code
_entity_poly.pdbx_strand_id
1 'polypeptide(L)'
;MKKIFITAILSLYLIADVEAQNNKPNEKNNFPDVTIFEDAIGHFNDSLALKFKFERYKQTQVKEIAWNLVKYQNKDGGWPKNIDWLAIIEPDSVKNLLSALYKTSTLDNRNTYSQAEYLAQAYLITKEEKFRKSSERAIDFVLNTQKSSGGWRGWDVDAITYNDEVMTGAMKLLLDIKEEKEYFWWINKERKLKAEAALQKAIDITLKCQIVVDGNKTGWGQQHDHNTLQAVKARAYELPGISSLESAAIVKFLMLIKNPSPEIISAINSAVDWMQKSKLYEIRIVADKEDSLKTFYNSRRPDRKLIKDETAPPIWARYYEIETNRPFFCNRDGIKVYSLSEVLPERRRGYAWYGYWPSDVLNLHTKWKKNLK
;
A
#
# COMPACT_ATOMS: atom_id res chain seq x y z
N MET A 1 0.66 58.10 -35.58
CA MET A 1 1.77 58.07 -34.61
C MET A 1 1.90 56.65 -34.05
N LYS A 2 3.09 56.05 -34.23
CA LYS A 2 3.77 54.94 -33.49
C LYS A 2 2.89 53.81 -32.90
N LYS A 3 2.86 52.59 -33.47
CA LYS A 3 3.80 51.42 -33.34
C LYS A 3 3.88 50.76 -31.95
N ILE A 4 3.78 49.41 -31.99
CA ILE A 4 4.27 48.29 -31.13
C ILE A 4 3.10 47.27 -31.07
N PHE A 5 3.01 46.10 -31.74
CA PHE A 5 3.87 44.97 -32.15
C PHE A 5 4.47 44.13 -31.00
N ILE A 6 4.15 42.82 -31.03
CA ILE A 6 4.85 41.65 -30.42
C ILE A 6 4.49 41.45 -28.92
N THR A 7 4.01 40.30 -28.40
CA THR A 7 4.19 38.88 -28.72
C THR A 7 3.03 38.07 -28.12
N ALA A 8 2.44 37.15 -28.88
CA ALA A 8 1.74 35.99 -28.34
C ALA A 8 2.77 34.87 -28.22
N ILE A 9 3.13 34.46 -27.00
CA ILE A 9 3.80 33.22 -26.57
C ILE A 9 3.79 33.25 -25.04
N LEU A 10 3.62 32.09 -24.39
CA LEU A 10 3.56 31.81 -22.94
C LEU A 10 2.16 31.77 -22.32
N SER A 11 1.48 30.64 -22.52
CA SER A 11 0.60 30.05 -21.49
C SER A 11 0.48 28.53 -21.71
N LEU A 12 1.64 27.90 -21.91
CA LEU A 12 1.80 26.45 -22.08
C LEU A 12 2.92 25.95 -21.17
N TYR A 13 2.90 26.36 -19.90
CA TYR A 13 3.80 25.90 -18.83
C TYR A 13 3.12 26.06 -17.47
N LEU A 14 2.10 25.25 -17.19
CA LEU A 14 1.53 25.18 -15.83
C LEU A 14 0.89 23.82 -15.47
N ILE A 15 1.14 22.77 -16.25
CA ILE A 15 0.70 21.40 -15.93
C ILE A 15 1.88 20.41 -15.89
N ALA A 16 3.11 20.83 -16.20
CA ALA A 16 4.30 19.97 -16.12
C ALA A 16 5.03 20.00 -14.76
N ASP A 17 4.67 20.92 -13.84
CA ASP A 17 5.42 21.13 -12.60
C ASP A 17 4.91 20.34 -11.38
N VAL A 18 3.80 19.60 -11.49
CA VAL A 18 3.33 18.73 -10.39
C VAL A 18 3.93 17.32 -10.48
N GLU A 19 4.30 16.85 -11.68
CA GLU A 19 4.92 15.52 -11.85
C GLU A 19 6.45 15.53 -11.75
N ALA A 20 7.10 16.70 -11.91
CA ALA A 20 8.55 16.84 -11.84
C ALA A 20 9.12 16.94 -10.40
N GLN A 21 8.28 17.10 -9.37
CA GLN A 21 8.74 17.10 -7.97
C GLN A 21 8.94 15.69 -7.39
N ASN A 22 8.37 14.64 -8.00
CA ASN A 22 8.46 13.26 -7.48
C ASN A 22 9.68 12.46 -8.00
N ASN A 23 10.58 13.06 -8.76
CA ASN A 23 11.75 12.38 -9.33
C ASN A 23 13.07 13.17 -9.21
N LYS A 24 13.18 14.06 -8.22
CA LYS A 24 14.50 14.52 -7.76
C LYS A 24 15.07 13.48 -6.79
N PRO A 25 16.36 13.12 -6.86
CA PRO A 25 16.98 12.37 -5.78
C PRO A 25 16.75 13.17 -4.50
N ASN A 26 16.06 12.58 -3.52
CA ASN A 26 15.80 13.22 -2.23
C ASN A 26 17.09 13.88 -1.75
N GLU A 27 17.10 15.22 -1.66
CA GLU A 27 17.89 15.85 -0.62
C GLU A 27 17.58 15.05 0.64
N LYS A 28 18.60 14.48 1.29
CA LYS A 28 18.41 13.65 2.49
C LYS A 28 17.66 14.50 3.50
N ASN A 29 16.33 14.38 3.53
CA ASN A 29 15.52 14.98 4.56
C ASN A 29 16.04 14.41 5.88
N ASN A 30 16.41 15.27 6.82
CA ASN A 30 16.96 14.86 8.12
C ASN A 30 15.89 14.23 9.05
N PHE A 31 14.77 13.76 8.49
CA PHE A 31 13.63 13.22 9.23
C PHE A 31 12.97 12.09 8.44
N PRO A 32 12.35 11.10 9.12
CA PRO A 32 11.70 9.97 8.46
C PRO A 32 10.48 10.41 7.65
N ASP A 33 10.15 9.62 6.63
CA ASP A 33 8.94 9.83 5.83
C ASP A 33 7.68 9.50 6.64
N VAL A 34 6.70 10.41 6.63
CA VAL A 34 5.39 10.21 7.28
C VAL A 34 4.31 9.81 6.30
N THR A 35 4.57 9.83 4.98
CA THR A 35 3.60 9.41 3.96
C THR A 35 3.26 7.93 4.09
N ILE A 36 4.16 7.13 4.67
CA ILE A 36 3.95 5.72 5.03
C ILE A 36 2.73 5.50 5.96
N PHE A 37 2.23 6.57 6.59
CA PHE A 37 1.07 6.55 7.48
C PHE A 37 -0.23 7.10 6.86
N GLU A 38 -0.20 7.63 5.63
CA GLU A 38 -1.32 8.36 5.03
C GLU A 38 -2.61 7.56 4.97
N ASP A 39 -2.52 6.26 4.70
CA ASP A 39 -3.69 5.39 4.63
C ASP A 39 -4.39 5.23 5.99
N ALA A 40 -3.62 4.93 7.04
CA ALA A 40 -4.13 4.87 8.41
C ALA A 40 -4.72 6.23 8.87
N ILE A 41 -4.05 7.33 8.52
CA ILE A 41 -4.51 8.71 8.79
C ILE A 41 -5.80 9.01 8.02
N GLY A 42 -5.90 8.58 6.76
CA GLY A 42 -7.11 8.74 5.94
C GLY A 42 -8.31 8.04 6.57
N HIS A 43 -8.12 6.83 7.06
CA HIS A 43 -9.16 6.10 7.79
C HIS A 43 -9.50 6.72 9.16
N PHE A 44 -8.53 7.24 9.89
CA PHE A 44 -8.78 8.01 11.12
C PHE A 44 -9.65 9.23 10.81
N ASN A 45 -9.32 9.96 9.75
CA ASN A 45 -10.07 11.12 9.30
C ASN A 45 -11.52 10.74 9.00
N ASP A 46 -11.74 9.68 8.22
CA ASP A 46 -13.08 9.23 7.81
C ASP A 46 -13.97 8.80 8.99
N SER A 47 -13.40 8.45 10.15
CA SER A 47 -14.13 7.83 11.26
C SER A 47 -14.10 8.60 12.58
N LEU A 48 -12.92 8.99 13.07
CA LEU A 48 -12.72 9.49 14.43
C LEU A 48 -12.39 10.99 14.48
N ALA A 49 -11.78 11.56 13.45
CA ALA A 49 -11.27 12.94 13.51
C ALA A 49 -12.34 13.97 13.89
N LEU A 50 -13.59 13.81 13.44
CA LEU A 50 -14.70 14.73 13.78
C LEU A 50 -15.06 14.75 15.28
N LYS A 51 -14.57 13.77 16.06
CA LYS A 51 -14.79 13.71 17.51
C LYS A 51 -13.76 14.53 18.30
N PHE A 52 -12.77 15.10 17.62
CA PHE A 52 -11.65 15.80 18.23
C PHE A 52 -11.45 17.18 17.60
N LYS A 53 -10.99 18.13 18.41
CA LYS A 53 -10.34 19.35 17.94
C LYS A 53 -8.85 19.21 18.26
N PHE A 54 -8.02 19.06 17.24
CA PHE A 54 -6.61 18.73 17.42
C PHE A 54 -5.74 19.39 16.35
N GLU A 55 -4.46 19.51 16.69
CA GLU A 55 -3.40 19.90 15.76
C GLU A 55 -2.57 18.66 15.39
N ARG A 56 -1.70 18.78 14.38
CA ARG A 56 -0.76 17.73 13.99
C ARG A 56 0.68 18.18 14.21
N TYR A 57 1.52 17.27 14.66
CA TYR A 57 2.97 17.44 14.60
C TYR A 57 3.43 17.61 13.15
N LYS A 58 4.38 18.53 12.94
CA LYS A 58 5.09 18.65 11.66
C LYS A 58 6.00 17.44 11.48
N GLN A 59 6.28 17.06 10.23
CA GLN A 59 7.17 15.94 9.94
C GLN A 59 8.58 16.07 10.57
N THR A 60 9.05 17.31 10.79
CA THR A 60 10.32 17.60 11.47
C THR A 60 10.31 17.30 12.98
N GLN A 61 9.14 17.12 13.59
CA GLN A 61 8.96 16.81 15.02
C GLN A 61 9.05 15.30 15.27
N VAL A 62 10.20 14.73 14.90
CA VAL A 62 10.43 13.27 14.88
C VAL A 62 10.26 12.63 16.26
N LYS A 63 10.77 13.30 17.31
CA LYS A 63 10.71 12.77 18.68
C LYS A 63 9.27 12.68 19.17
N GLU A 64 8.47 13.69 18.90
CA GLU A 64 7.07 13.79 19.31
C GLU A 64 6.21 12.74 18.61
N ILE A 65 6.36 12.59 17.30
CA ILE A 65 5.66 11.56 16.52
C ILE A 65 6.06 10.16 17.02
N ALA A 66 7.35 9.91 17.25
CA ALA A 66 7.82 8.62 17.77
C ALA A 66 7.24 8.32 19.17
N TRP A 67 7.08 9.31 20.04
CA TRP A 67 6.40 9.13 21.33
C TRP A 67 4.92 8.78 21.19
N ASN A 68 4.22 9.34 20.20
CA ASN A 68 2.87 8.89 19.90
C ASN A 68 2.86 7.39 19.58
N LEU A 69 3.75 6.93 18.68
CA LEU A 69 3.85 5.51 18.33
C LEU A 69 4.09 4.63 19.57
N VAL A 70 5.06 4.99 20.42
CA VAL A 70 5.35 4.24 21.66
C VAL A 70 4.12 4.14 22.57
N LYS A 71 3.37 5.23 22.76
CA LYS A 71 2.20 5.25 23.65
C LYS A 71 1.01 4.45 23.10
N TYR A 72 0.87 4.36 21.78
CA TYR A 72 -0.17 3.53 21.16
C TYR A 72 0.17 2.05 21.10
N GLN A 73 1.45 1.66 21.24
CA GLN A 73 1.89 0.27 21.07
C GLN A 73 1.22 -0.66 22.08
N ASN A 74 0.62 -1.74 21.59
CA ASN A 74 -0.01 -2.77 22.41
C ASN A 74 1.03 -3.64 23.11
N LYS A 75 0.59 -4.45 24.09
CA LYS A 75 1.47 -5.33 24.87
C LYS A 75 2.18 -6.39 24.01
N ASP A 76 1.56 -6.83 22.92
CA ASP A 76 2.11 -7.79 21.96
C ASP A 76 3.17 -7.20 21.01
N GLY A 77 3.35 -5.86 21.02
CA GLY A 77 4.32 -5.16 20.19
C GLY A 77 3.77 -4.59 18.89
N GLY A 78 2.51 -4.89 18.53
CA GLY A 78 1.84 -4.29 17.39
C GLY A 78 1.03 -3.04 17.74
N TRP A 79 0.23 -2.56 16.77
CA TRP A 79 -0.59 -1.35 16.92
C TRP A 79 -2.05 -1.56 16.49
N PRO A 80 -3.00 -0.82 17.09
CA PRO A 80 -4.33 -0.66 16.51
C PRO A 80 -4.25 -0.01 15.13
N LYS A 81 -5.20 -0.30 14.24
CA LYS A 81 -5.30 0.34 12.91
C LYS A 81 -6.05 1.67 12.98
N ASN A 82 -5.92 2.45 11.90
CA ASN A 82 -6.69 3.68 11.64
C ASN A 82 -6.48 4.77 12.69
N ILE A 83 -5.22 5.00 13.05
CA ILE A 83 -4.80 6.07 13.96
C ILE A 83 -4.08 7.16 13.16
N ASP A 84 -4.33 8.41 13.51
CA ASP A 84 -3.51 9.53 13.06
C ASP A 84 -2.29 9.68 13.97
N TRP A 85 -1.16 9.14 13.53
CA TRP A 85 0.07 9.11 14.33
C TRP A 85 0.69 10.49 14.56
N LEU A 86 0.31 11.48 13.74
CA LEU A 86 0.77 12.86 13.84
C LEU A 86 -0.15 13.69 14.73
N ALA A 87 -1.35 13.20 15.07
CA ALA A 87 -2.30 13.93 15.87
C ALA A 87 -1.79 14.22 17.29
N ILE A 88 -1.92 15.47 17.72
CA ILE A 88 -1.64 15.91 19.09
C ILE A 88 -2.91 15.63 19.90
N ILE A 89 -3.14 14.36 20.22
CA ILE A 89 -4.26 13.86 21.02
C ILE A 89 -3.70 12.87 22.05
N GLU A 90 -4.25 12.90 23.25
CA GLU A 90 -3.93 11.90 24.26
C GLU A 90 -4.37 10.50 23.77
N PRO A 91 -3.47 9.49 23.74
CA PRO A 91 -3.76 8.18 23.17
C PRO A 91 -4.93 7.40 23.79
N ASP A 92 -5.11 7.45 25.10
CA ASP A 92 -6.22 6.76 25.78
C ASP A 92 -7.58 7.36 25.38
N SER A 93 -7.64 8.65 25.08
CA SER A 93 -8.84 9.34 24.57
C SER A 93 -9.27 8.79 23.22
N VAL A 94 -8.31 8.45 22.35
CA VAL A 94 -8.59 7.78 21.07
C VAL A 94 -8.93 6.31 21.30
N LYS A 95 -8.11 5.58 22.07
CA LYS A 95 -8.31 4.15 22.34
C LYS A 95 -9.68 3.88 22.96
N ASN A 96 -10.17 4.73 23.86
CA ASN A 96 -11.48 4.55 24.51
C ASN A 96 -12.67 4.60 23.53
N LEU A 97 -12.50 5.21 22.36
CA LEU A 97 -13.52 5.25 21.31
C LEU A 97 -13.44 4.07 20.33
N LEU A 98 -12.37 3.27 20.38
CA LEU A 98 -12.20 2.08 19.55
C LEU A 98 -13.00 0.90 20.12
N SER A 99 -13.59 0.10 19.23
CA SER A 99 -14.13 -1.20 19.61
C SER A 99 -13.02 -2.15 20.04
N ALA A 100 -13.37 -3.22 20.76
CA ALA A 100 -12.39 -4.21 21.21
C ALA A 100 -11.54 -4.77 20.06
N LEU A 101 -12.17 -5.06 18.91
CA LEU A 101 -11.48 -5.53 17.72
C LEU A 101 -10.50 -4.47 17.20
N TYR A 102 -10.91 -3.21 17.04
CA TYR A 102 -10.04 -2.13 16.53
C TYR A 102 -8.91 -1.73 17.48
N LYS A 103 -8.95 -2.15 18.75
CA LYS A 103 -7.81 -2.04 19.68
C LYS A 103 -6.74 -3.10 19.43
N THR A 104 -7.05 -4.19 18.73
CA THR A 104 -6.09 -5.29 18.50
C THR A 104 -5.02 -4.90 17.49
N SER A 105 -3.87 -5.55 17.61
CA SER A 105 -2.75 -5.35 16.71
C SER A 105 -2.99 -5.97 15.32
N THR A 106 -2.55 -5.28 14.27
CA THR A 106 -2.69 -5.76 12.88
C THR A 106 -1.57 -5.24 11.99
N LEU A 107 -1.37 -5.89 10.85
CA LEU A 107 -0.51 -5.42 9.76
C LEU A 107 -1.29 -4.63 8.68
N ASP A 108 -2.61 -4.76 8.68
CA ASP A 108 -3.53 -4.13 7.72
C ASP A 108 -3.46 -2.59 7.79
N ASN A 109 -3.71 -1.93 6.65
CA ASN A 109 -3.55 -0.47 6.48
C ASN A 109 -2.14 0.02 6.82
N ARG A 110 -1.14 -0.71 6.33
CA ARG A 110 0.29 -0.41 6.48
C ARG A 110 0.73 -0.25 7.93
N ASN A 111 0.28 -1.16 8.79
CA ASN A 111 0.42 -1.02 10.22
C ASN A 111 1.46 -1.98 10.81
N THR A 112 1.96 -1.63 11.99
CA THR A 112 3.08 -2.26 12.71
C THR A 112 4.44 -2.18 12.00
N TYR A 113 4.57 -2.57 10.73
CA TYR A 113 5.86 -2.55 10.03
C TYR A 113 6.34 -1.14 9.69
N SER A 114 5.43 -0.22 9.36
CA SER A 114 5.77 1.19 9.10
C SER A 114 6.19 1.91 10.38
N GLN A 115 5.55 1.61 11.51
CA GLN A 115 5.94 2.13 12.83
C GLN A 115 7.29 1.56 13.27
N ALA A 116 7.56 0.27 13.02
CA ALA A 116 8.86 -0.34 13.29
C ALA A 116 9.99 0.42 12.59
N GLU A 117 9.81 0.70 11.29
CA GLU A 117 10.74 1.46 10.47
C GLU A 117 10.90 2.90 10.96
N TYR A 118 9.79 3.62 11.18
CA TYR A 118 9.83 5.00 11.66
C TYR A 118 10.57 5.11 13.00
N LEU A 119 10.27 4.21 13.96
CA LEU A 119 10.91 4.19 15.27
C LEU A 119 12.41 3.88 15.19
N ALA A 120 12.82 3.02 14.26
CA ALA A 120 14.23 2.71 14.02
C ALA A 120 15.00 3.93 13.51
N GLN A 121 14.42 4.67 12.55
CA GLN A 121 14.99 5.93 12.06
C GLN A 121 14.97 7.03 13.13
N ALA A 122 13.87 7.15 13.89
CA ALA A 122 13.76 8.10 15.00
C ALA A 122 14.82 7.84 16.09
N TYR A 123 15.12 6.57 16.38
CA TYR A 123 16.21 6.21 17.28
C TYR A 123 17.58 6.67 16.75
N LEU A 124 17.86 6.54 15.45
CA LEU A 124 19.13 7.05 14.90
C LEU A 124 19.31 8.54 15.13
N ILE A 125 18.23 9.33 14.99
CA ILE A 125 18.23 10.78 15.13
C ILE A 125 18.30 11.21 16.60
N THR A 126 17.51 10.58 17.46
CA THR A 126 17.27 11.06 18.83
C THR A 126 18.09 10.34 19.90
N LYS A 127 18.58 9.12 19.59
CA LYS A 127 19.21 8.18 20.52
C LYS A 127 18.33 7.80 21.72
N GLU A 128 17.01 7.97 21.62
CA GLU A 128 16.06 7.58 22.67
C GLU A 128 15.84 6.06 22.66
N GLU A 129 16.34 5.37 23.68
CA GLU A 129 16.30 3.91 23.80
C GLU A 129 14.88 3.32 23.75
N LYS A 130 13.87 4.07 24.18
CA LYS A 130 12.48 3.59 24.11
C LYS A 130 12.01 3.40 22.66
N PHE A 131 12.52 4.18 21.71
CA PHE A 131 12.17 4.02 20.29
C PHE A 131 12.78 2.74 19.71
N ARG A 132 14.05 2.46 20.04
CA ARG A 132 14.71 1.20 19.67
C ARG A 132 13.94 -0.01 20.22
N LYS A 133 13.65 -0.02 21.52
CA LYS A 133 12.91 -1.12 22.17
C LYS A 133 11.51 -1.30 21.60
N SER A 134 10.82 -0.19 21.28
CA SER A 134 9.50 -0.24 20.64
C SER A 134 9.59 -0.83 19.23
N SER A 135 10.62 -0.48 18.46
CA SER A 135 10.88 -1.07 17.13
C SER A 135 11.20 -2.57 17.23
N GLU A 136 12.01 -3.00 18.20
CA GLU A 136 12.28 -4.44 18.44
C GLU A 136 11.00 -5.24 18.69
N ARG A 137 10.11 -4.71 19.54
CA ARG A 137 8.83 -5.36 19.84
C ARG A 137 7.93 -5.46 18.61
N ALA A 138 7.98 -4.47 17.72
CA ALA A 138 7.24 -4.48 16.46
C ALA A 138 7.78 -5.57 15.51
N ILE A 139 9.10 -5.68 15.41
CA ILE A 139 9.76 -6.72 14.60
C ILE A 139 9.40 -8.10 15.18
N ASP A 140 9.47 -8.26 16.50
CA ASP A 140 9.10 -9.52 17.16
C ASP A 140 7.62 -9.84 16.94
N PHE A 141 6.72 -8.86 16.91
CA PHE A 141 5.32 -9.06 16.52
C PHE A 141 5.19 -9.59 15.09
N VAL A 142 5.86 -8.97 14.11
CA VAL A 142 5.84 -9.44 12.71
C VAL A 142 6.36 -10.87 12.60
N LEU A 143 7.47 -11.20 13.27
CA LEU A 143 8.04 -12.54 13.27
C LEU A 143 7.11 -13.58 13.92
N ASN A 144 6.52 -13.26 15.07
CA ASN A 144 5.68 -14.18 15.83
C ASN A 144 4.28 -14.40 15.21
N THR A 145 3.83 -13.49 14.35
CA THR A 145 2.52 -13.59 13.69
C THR A 145 2.58 -14.22 12.30
N GLN A 146 3.77 -14.55 11.79
CA GLN A 146 3.91 -15.30 10.55
C GLN A 146 3.33 -16.71 10.72
N LYS A 147 2.39 -17.09 9.86
CA LYS A 147 1.79 -18.43 9.87
C LYS A 147 2.78 -19.47 9.35
N SER A 148 2.52 -20.74 9.62
CA SER A 148 3.35 -21.86 9.15
C SER A 148 3.52 -21.91 7.63
N SER A 149 2.55 -21.40 6.87
CA SER A 149 2.65 -21.28 5.40
C SER A 149 3.71 -20.26 4.94
N GLY A 150 4.20 -19.39 5.83
CA GLY A 150 5.07 -18.26 5.50
C GLY A 150 4.35 -16.93 5.27
N GLY A 151 3.01 -16.92 5.28
CA GLY A 151 2.22 -15.70 5.08
C GLY A 151 1.73 -15.04 6.37
N TRP A 152 1.25 -13.80 6.25
CA TRP A 152 0.56 -13.07 7.31
C TRP A 152 -0.89 -12.82 6.96
N ARG A 153 -1.74 -12.82 7.99
CA ARG A 153 -3.15 -12.42 7.86
C ARG A 153 -3.28 -10.90 7.84
N GLY A 154 -4.22 -10.41 7.04
CA GLY A 154 -4.72 -9.05 7.12
C GLY A 154 -5.85 -8.93 8.15
N TRP A 155 -6.78 -8.02 7.89
CA TRP A 155 -7.87 -7.72 8.80
C TRP A 155 -9.10 -8.63 8.65
N ASP A 156 -9.61 -8.74 7.41
CA ASP A 156 -10.95 -9.25 7.14
C ASP A 156 -11.04 -10.78 7.05
N VAL A 157 -9.92 -11.47 6.77
CA VAL A 157 -9.86 -12.92 6.60
C VAL A 157 -8.52 -13.48 7.11
N ASP A 158 -8.51 -14.71 7.63
CA ASP A 158 -7.27 -15.44 7.97
C ASP A 158 -6.71 -16.12 6.73
N ALA A 159 -6.03 -15.34 5.88
CA ALA A 159 -5.45 -15.76 4.62
C ALA A 159 -4.10 -15.06 4.40
N ILE A 160 -3.27 -15.58 3.50
CA ILE A 160 -2.05 -14.90 3.04
C ILE A 160 -2.48 -13.60 2.36
N THR A 161 -2.23 -12.45 2.99
CA THR A 161 -2.86 -11.18 2.58
C THR A 161 -1.87 -10.23 1.93
N TYR A 162 -2.08 -9.93 0.65
CA TYR A 162 -1.33 -8.89 -0.05
C TYR A 162 -2.01 -7.53 -0.02
N ASN A 163 -3.34 -7.50 0.18
CA ASN A 163 -4.12 -6.27 0.36
C ASN A 163 -3.46 -5.31 1.37
N ASP A 164 -3.44 -4.03 1.02
CA ASP A 164 -2.83 -2.95 1.80
C ASP A 164 -1.37 -3.24 2.20
N GLU A 165 -0.67 -3.93 1.29
CA GLU A 165 0.74 -4.28 1.38
C GLU A 165 1.13 -5.07 2.63
N VAL A 166 0.19 -5.82 3.24
CA VAL A 166 0.46 -6.62 4.45
C VAL A 166 1.68 -7.52 4.28
N MET A 167 1.69 -8.37 3.24
CA MET A 167 2.84 -9.22 2.92
C MET A 167 4.06 -8.39 2.50
N THR A 168 3.94 -7.52 1.51
CA THR A 168 5.09 -6.82 0.90
C THR A 168 5.75 -5.83 1.85
N GLY A 169 4.99 -5.18 2.74
CA GLY A 169 5.48 -4.30 3.79
C GLY A 169 6.22 -5.05 4.90
N ALA A 170 5.66 -6.18 5.37
CA ALA A 170 6.36 -7.07 6.30
C ALA A 170 7.65 -7.61 5.68
N MET A 171 7.60 -8.08 4.43
CA MET A 171 8.78 -8.56 3.70
C MET A 171 9.82 -7.46 3.51
N LYS A 172 9.41 -6.21 3.24
CA LYS A 172 10.33 -5.06 3.11
C LYS A 172 11.05 -4.77 4.41
N LEU A 173 10.33 -4.76 5.54
CA LEU A 173 10.94 -4.60 6.87
C LEU A 173 12.01 -5.68 7.12
N LEU A 174 11.69 -6.94 6.85
CA LEU A 174 12.63 -8.05 7.05
C LEU A 174 13.81 -7.99 6.08
N LEU A 175 13.59 -7.54 4.85
CA LEU A 175 14.65 -7.31 3.85
C LEU A 175 15.60 -6.21 4.32
N ASP A 176 15.11 -5.11 4.87
CA ASP A 176 15.97 -4.04 5.39
C ASP A 176 16.83 -4.49 6.58
N ILE A 177 16.29 -5.37 7.43
CA ILE A 177 17.05 -6.01 8.52
C ILE A 177 18.14 -6.91 7.96
N LYS A 178 17.80 -7.78 6.99
CA LYS A 178 18.75 -8.67 6.30
C LYS A 178 19.86 -7.89 5.60
N GLU A 179 19.52 -6.78 4.95
CA GLU A 179 20.49 -5.91 4.26
C GLU A 179 21.25 -4.97 5.20
N GLU A 180 20.99 -5.03 6.51
CA GLU A 180 21.59 -4.17 7.51
C GLU A 180 21.52 -2.69 7.14
N LYS A 181 20.33 -2.23 6.70
CA LYS A 181 20.10 -0.79 6.49
C LYS A 181 20.54 -0.02 7.73
N GLU A 182 21.03 1.20 7.52
CA GLU A 182 21.61 2.02 8.59
C GLU A 182 20.70 2.07 9.82
N TYR A 183 19.38 2.25 9.67
CA TYR A 183 18.45 2.28 10.81
C TYR A 183 18.24 0.95 11.55
N PHE A 184 18.77 -0.17 11.05
CA PHE A 184 18.71 -1.50 11.68
C PHE A 184 20.10 -2.08 12.01
N TRP A 185 21.19 -1.30 11.96
CA TRP A 185 22.54 -1.78 12.29
C TRP A 185 22.65 -2.44 13.67
N TRP A 186 21.83 -1.98 14.62
CA TRP A 186 21.81 -2.39 16.02
C TRP A 186 21.01 -3.68 16.29
N ILE A 187 20.36 -4.27 15.27
CA ILE A 187 19.64 -5.53 15.43
C ILE A 187 20.64 -6.67 15.70
N ASN A 188 20.40 -7.44 16.75
CA ASN A 188 21.28 -8.56 17.13
C ASN A 188 21.25 -9.70 16.10
N LYS A 189 22.28 -10.56 16.15
CA LYS A 189 22.45 -11.68 15.21
C LYS A 189 21.27 -12.66 15.22
N GLU A 190 20.71 -12.96 16.39
CA GLU A 190 19.60 -13.90 16.51
C GLU A 190 18.34 -13.40 15.76
N ARG A 191 17.98 -12.13 15.96
CA ARG A 191 16.82 -11.52 15.31
C ARG A 191 17.06 -11.37 13.81
N LYS A 192 18.28 -11.07 13.37
CA LYS A 192 18.65 -11.07 11.93
C LYS A 192 18.39 -12.44 11.29
N LEU A 193 18.87 -13.53 11.91
CA LEU A 193 18.66 -14.89 11.39
C LEU A 193 17.17 -15.26 11.33
N LYS A 194 16.37 -14.87 12.33
CA LYS A 194 14.90 -15.06 12.31
C LYS A 194 14.25 -14.26 11.18
N ALA A 195 14.67 -13.01 10.99
CA ALA A 195 14.16 -12.16 9.91
C ALA A 195 14.49 -12.72 8.53
N GLU A 196 15.71 -13.22 8.32
CA GLU A 196 16.14 -13.87 7.08
C GLU A 196 15.31 -15.13 6.78
N ALA A 197 15.13 -15.99 7.78
CA ALA A 197 14.34 -17.21 7.63
C ALA A 197 12.85 -16.91 7.35
N ALA A 198 12.27 -15.94 8.06
CA ALA A 198 10.89 -15.50 7.84
C ALA A 198 10.71 -14.86 6.46
N LEU A 199 11.65 -14.02 6.03
CA LEU A 199 11.66 -13.41 4.71
C LEU A 199 11.71 -14.46 3.60
N GLN A 200 12.58 -15.47 3.74
CA GLN A 200 12.68 -16.53 2.74
C GLN A 200 11.36 -17.28 2.58
N LYS A 201 10.73 -17.69 3.70
CA LYS A 201 9.40 -18.34 3.67
C LYS A 201 8.34 -17.46 3.01
N ALA A 202 8.36 -16.16 3.27
CA ALA A 202 7.42 -15.21 2.69
C ALA A 202 7.64 -15.03 1.16
N ILE A 203 8.88 -15.04 0.70
CA ILE A 203 9.21 -15.03 -0.73
C ILE A 203 8.72 -16.33 -1.38
N ASP A 204 9.04 -17.49 -0.79
CA ASP A 204 8.67 -18.79 -1.32
C ASP A 204 7.14 -18.93 -1.48
N ILE A 205 6.38 -18.55 -0.45
CA ILE A 205 4.91 -18.62 -0.52
C ILE A 205 4.36 -17.62 -1.54
N THR A 206 4.99 -16.45 -1.71
CA THR A 206 4.58 -15.47 -2.70
C THR A 206 4.79 -15.98 -4.13
N LEU A 207 5.90 -16.63 -4.42
CA LEU A 207 6.13 -17.24 -5.72
C LEU A 207 5.11 -18.36 -6.01
N LYS A 208 4.76 -19.16 -4.99
CA LYS A 208 3.76 -20.24 -5.11
C LYS A 208 2.32 -19.74 -5.26
N CYS A 209 2.00 -18.57 -4.71
CA CYS A 209 0.68 -17.95 -4.87
C CYS A 209 0.46 -17.30 -6.25
N GLN A 210 1.49 -17.22 -7.11
CA GLN A 210 1.32 -16.61 -8.42
C GLN A 210 0.31 -17.40 -9.26
N ILE A 211 -0.73 -16.72 -9.73
CA ILE A 211 -1.86 -17.36 -10.41
C ILE A 211 -1.41 -17.84 -11.78
N VAL A 212 -1.70 -19.10 -12.09
CA VAL A 212 -1.39 -19.73 -13.38
C VAL A 212 -2.68 -19.97 -14.15
N VAL A 213 -2.74 -19.50 -15.39
CA VAL A 213 -3.88 -19.64 -16.32
C VAL A 213 -3.33 -20.22 -17.62
N ASP A 214 -3.88 -21.36 -18.05
CA ASP A 214 -3.42 -22.08 -19.25
C ASP A 214 -1.89 -22.30 -19.28
N GLY A 215 -1.31 -22.65 -18.13
CA GLY A 215 0.13 -22.87 -17.97
C GLY A 215 0.98 -21.60 -17.92
N ASN A 216 0.38 -20.41 -18.02
CA ASN A 216 1.08 -19.12 -17.97
C ASN A 216 0.91 -18.45 -16.61
N LYS A 217 2.03 -18.03 -15.99
CA LYS A 217 2.01 -17.21 -14.78
C LYS A 217 1.44 -15.82 -15.08
N THR A 218 0.66 -15.28 -14.15
CA THR A 218 0.00 -13.97 -14.26
C THR A 218 0.38 -13.08 -13.07
N GLY A 219 -0.59 -12.41 -12.44
CA GLY A 219 -0.43 -11.71 -11.18
C GLY A 219 -0.82 -12.56 -9.97
N TRP A 220 -1.27 -11.88 -8.93
CA TRP A 220 -1.73 -12.45 -7.66
C TRP A 220 -3.09 -11.89 -7.29
N GLY A 221 -3.84 -12.63 -6.46
CA GLY A 221 -5.03 -12.11 -5.80
C GLY A 221 -4.68 -11.23 -4.62
N GLN A 222 -5.69 -10.57 -4.06
CA GLN A 222 -5.50 -9.77 -2.86
C GLN A 222 -5.23 -10.64 -1.62
N GLN A 223 -5.84 -11.83 -1.57
CA GLN A 223 -5.65 -12.80 -0.52
C GLN A 223 -5.58 -14.20 -1.12
N HIS A 224 -4.78 -15.07 -0.52
CA HIS A 224 -4.64 -16.48 -0.90
C HIS A 224 -4.82 -17.39 0.32
N ASP A 225 -5.48 -18.52 0.12
CA ASP A 225 -5.64 -19.52 1.19
C ASP A 225 -4.28 -20.04 1.68
N HIS A 226 -4.14 -20.26 2.99
CA HIS A 226 -2.88 -20.74 3.56
C HIS A 226 -2.49 -22.16 3.13
N ASN A 227 -3.45 -22.98 2.71
CA ASN A 227 -3.24 -24.38 2.35
C ASN A 227 -3.29 -24.61 0.84
N THR A 228 -4.36 -24.14 0.18
CA THR A 228 -4.56 -24.36 -1.27
C THR A 228 -3.78 -23.38 -2.13
N LEU A 229 -3.37 -22.25 -1.54
CA LEU A 229 -2.69 -21.13 -2.22
C LEU A 229 -3.54 -20.47 -3.31
N GLN A 230 -4.81 -20.85 -3.45
CA GLN A 230 -5.74 -20.25 -4.40
C GLN A 230 -6.17 -18.87 -3.90
N ALA A 231 -6.46 -17.96 -4.83
CA ALA A 231 -7.05 -16.68 -4.48
C ALA A 231 -8.40 -16.90 -3.79
N VAL A 232 -8.65 -16.17 -2.71
CA VAL A 232 -9.87 -16.26 -1.91
C VAL A 232 -10.51 -14.88 -1.72
N LYS A 233 -11.79 -14.86 -1.34
CA LYS A 233 -12.47 -13.61 -1.00
C LYS A 233 -12.04 -13.09 0.37
N ALA A 234 -12.16 -11.78 0.56
CA ALA A 234 -12.12 -11.16 1.88
C ALA A 234 -13.51 -10.60 2.23
N ARG A 235 -13.73 -9.29 2.04
CA ARG A 235 -15.05 -8.68 2.21
C ARG A 235 -16.00 -9.11 1.09
N ALA A 236 -17.30 -8.92 1.28
CA ALA A 236 -18.31 -9.35 0.31
C ALA A 236 -18.06 -8.84 -1.12
N TYR A 237 -17.50 -7.63 -1.25
CA TYR A 237 -17.18 -6.98 -2.53
C TYR A 237 -15.74 -7.22 -3.03
N GLU A 238 -14.97 -8.11 -2.38
CA GLU A 238 -13.59 -8.44 -2.73
C GLU A 238 -13.53 -9.93 -3.08
N LEU A 239 -13.97 -10.24 -4.29
CA LEU A 239 -14.06 -11.61 -4.79
C LEU A 239 -12.69 -12.12 -5.26
N PRO A 240 -12.49 -13.45 -5.35
CA PRO A 240 -11.29 -14.03 -5.92
C PRO A 240 -11.09 -13.54 -7.36
N GLY A 241 -9.89 -13.07 -7.67
CA GLY A 241 -9.51 -12.52 -8.95
C GLY A 241 -8.06 -12.09 -8.94
N ILE A 242 -7.48 -11.87 -10.12
CA ILE A 242 -6.14 -11.30 -10.23
C ILE A 242 -6.25 -9.80 -9.91
N SER A 243 -5.50 -9.33 -8.90
CA SER A 243 -5.51 -7.95 -8.48
C SER A 243 -4.35 -7.17 -9.07
N SER A 244 -4.64 -6.13 -9.85
CA SER A 244 -3.60 -5.32 -10.50
C SER A 244 -2.79 -4.48 -9.51
N LEU A 245 -3.45 -3.93 -8.48
CA LEU A 245 -2.82 -3.14 -7.42
C LEU A 245 -1.83 -3.99 -6.63
N GLU A 246 -2.28 -5.12 -6.08
CA GLU A 246 -1.42 -5.93 -5.20
C GLU A 246 -0.32 -6.63 -6.01
N SER A 247 -0.62 -7.06 -7.24
CA SER A 247 0.40 -7.58 -8.15
C SER A 247 1.49 -6.55 -8.43
N ALA A 248 1.12 -5.26 -8.58
CA ALA A 248 2.09 -4.20 -8.76
C ALA A 248 2.99 -4.03 -7.53
N ALA A 249 2.42 -4.08 -6.32
CA ALA A 249 3.18 -4.01 -5.08
C ALA A 249 4.13 -5.21 -4.91
N ILE A 250 3.69 -6.42 -5.24
CA ILE A 250 4.51 -7.65 -5.19
C ILE A 250 5.69 -7.54 -6.16
N VAL A 251 5.45 -7.14 -7.41
CA VAL A 251 6.53 -6.99 -8.39
C VAL A 251 7.53 -5.92 -7.97
N LYS A 252 7.06 -4.76 -7.47
CA LYS A 252 7.94 -3.71 -6.92
C LYS A 252 8.82 -4.26 -5.80
N PHE A 253 8.25 -5.03 -4.87
CA PHE A 253 9.02 -5.67 -3.80
C PHE A 253 10.06 -6.66 -4.35
N LEU A 254 9.66 -7.58 -5.23
CA LEU A 254 10.56 -8.61 -5.76
C LEU A 254 11.75 -8.00 -6.53
N MET A 255 11.56 -6.85 -7.18
CA MET A 255 12.63 -6.10 -7.85
C MET A 255 13.67 -5.50 -6.88
N LEU A 256 13.35 -5.37 -5.59
CA LEU A 256 14.31 -4.90 -4.57
C LEU A 256 15.35 -5.98 -4.21
N ILE A 257 15.05 -7.25 -4.47
CA ILE A 257 15.93 -8.36 -4.12
C ILE A 257 17.18 -8.29 -5.00
N LYS A 258 18.34 -8.09 -4.35
CA LYS A 258 19.65 -8.15 -5.02
C LYS A 258 19.94 -9.57 -5.48
N ASN A 259 20.46 -9.71 -6.70
CA ASN A 259 20.78 -10.99 -7.34
C ASN A 259 19.58 -11.97 -7.27
N PRO A 260 18.42 -11.61 -7.84
CA PRO A 260 17.22 -12.41 -7.74
C PRO A 260 17.41 -13.77 -8.44
N SER A 261 16.79 -14.82 -7.90
CA SER A 261 16.85 -16.15 -8.49
C SER A 261 16.15 -16.18 -9.87
N PRO A 262 16.47 -17.16 -10.74
CA PRO A 262 15.76 -17.33 -12.00
C PRO A 262 14.23 -17.44 -11.84
N GLU A 263 13.77 -18.04 -10.74
CA GLU A 263 12.35 -18.15 -10.41
C GLU A 263 11.72 -16.77 -10.11
N ILE A 264 12.39 -15.93 -9.33
CA ILE A 264 11.94 -14.55 -9.06
C ILE A 264 11.92 -13.74 -10.36
N ILE A 265 12.95 -13.88 -11.19
CA ILE A 265 13.02 -13.19 -12.50
C ILE A 265 11.85 -13.62 -13.39
N SER A 266 11.57 -14.92 -13.46
CA SER A 266 10.45 -15.47 -14.23
C SER A 266 9.10 -14.96 -13.70
N ALA A 267 8.91 -14.93 -12.37
CA ALA A 267 7.70 -14.43 -11.74
C ALA A 267 7.44 -12.95 -12.06
N ILE A 268 8.48 -12.11 -11.95
CA ILE A 268 8.44 -10.69 -12.28
C ILE A 268 8.06 -10.50 -13.76
N ASN A 269 8.77 -11.16 -14.68
CA ASN A 269 8.54 -10.99 -16.11
C ASN A 269 7.13 -11.42 -16.51
N SER A 270 6.64 -12.55 -15.99
CA SER A 270 5.30 -13.05 -16.29
C SER A 270 4.20 -12.10 -15.80
N ALA A 271 4.37 -11.53 -14.60
CA ALA A 271 3.44 -10.53 -14.07
C ALA A 271 3.46 -9.24 -14.89
N VAL A 272 4.63 -8.80 -15.34
CA VAL A 272 4.78 -7.62 -16.23
C VAL A 272 4.11 -7.87 -17.58
N ASP A 273 4.29 -9.05 -18.17
CA ASP A 273 3.64 -9.43 -19.43
C ASP A 273 2.11 -9.45 -19.28
N TRP A 274 1.61 -9.98 -18.16
CA TRP A 274 0.18 -9.90 -17.81
C TRP A 274 -0.30 -8.46 -17.65
N MET A 275 0.44 -7.60 -16.96
CA MET A 275 0.10 -6.18 -16.81
C MET A 275 0.05 -5.46 -18.16
N GLN A 276 0.98 -5.75 -19.09
CA GLN A 276 0.95 -5.19 -20.44
C GLN A 276 -0.31 -5.60 -21.21
N LYS A 277 -0.68 -6.89 -21.15
CA LYS A 277 -1.89 -7.43 -21.82
C LYS A 277 -3.19 -6.93 -21.20
N SER A 278 -3.17 -6.55 -19.92
CA SER A 278 -4.36 -6.15 -19.16
C SER A 278 -4.68 -4.64 -19.23
N LYS A 279 -3.92 -3.87 -20.03
CA LYS A 279 -4.15 -2.44 -20.24
C LYS A 279 -5.54 -2.16 -20.79
N LEU A 280 -6.18 -1.15 -20.23
CA LEU A 280 -7.40 -0.56 -20.74
C LEU A 280 -7.08 0.82 -21.31
N TYR A 281 -7.62 1.10 -22.49
CA TYR A 281 -7.33 2.32 -23.26
C TYR A 281 -8.59 3.15 -23.44
N GLU A 282 -8.41 4.40 -23.83
CA GLU A 282 -9.48 5.33 -24.19
C GLU A 282 -10.53 5.60 -23.09
N ILE A 283 -10.18 5.34 -21.83
CA ILE A 283 -11.06 5.55 -20.68
C ILE A 283 -10.35 6.32 -19.57
N ARG A 284 -11.10 7.17 -18.87
CA ARG A 284 -10.65 7.89 -17.68
C ARG A 284 -11.68 7.80 -16.57
N ILE A 285 -11.22 7.65 -15.32
CA ILE A 285 -12.09 7.82 -14.15
C ILE A 285 -12.01 9.26 -13.66
N VAL A 286 -13.16 9.92 -13.56
CA VAL A 286 -13.28 11.30 -13.11
C VAL A 286 -14.24 11.42 -11.93
N ALA A 287 -13.98 12.38 -11.05
CA ALA A 287 -14.90 12.77 -9.99
C ALA A 287 -16.12 13.49 -10.57
N ASP A 288 -17.32 13.12 -10.11
CA ASP A 288 -18.57 13.79 -10.43
C ASP A 288 -18.74 15.05 -9.56
N LYS A 289 -18.32 16.20 -10.10
CA LYS A 289 -18.32 17.47 -9.36
C LYS A 289 -19.73 17.95 -8.98
N GLU A 290 -20.75 17.62 -9.77
CA GLU A 290 -22.13 18.01 -9.47
C GLU A 290 -22.70 17.23 -8.28
N ASP A 291 -22.25 16.00 -8.10
CA ASP A 291 -22.68 15.12 -7.02
C ASP A 291 -22.06 15.51 -5.67
N SER A 292 -20.80 15.99 -5.65
CA SER A 292 -20.18 16.52 -4.42
C SER A 292 -20.96 17.67 -3.76
N LEU A 293 -21.87 18.30 -4.48
CA LEU A 293 -22.68 19.41 -4.00
C LEU A 293 -24.01 18.98 -3.32
N LYS A 294 -24.37 17.68 -3.37
CA LYS A 294 -25.75 17.23 -3.10
C LYS A 294 -25.98 16.40 -1.82
N THR A 295 -24.96 15.98 -1.06
CA THR A 295 -25.19 15.00 0.03
C THR A 295 -24.42 15.24 1.34
N PHE A 296 -25.12 15.08 2.48
CA PHE A 296 -24.53 15.01 3.84
C PHE A 296 -24.01 13.60 4.18
N TYR A 297 -24.54 12.55 3.57
CA TYR A 297 -24.02 11.18 3.65
C TYR A 297 -23.10 10.93 2.43
N ASN A 298 -21.81 10.65 2.66
CA ASN A 298 -20.68 10.66 1.69
C ASN A 298 -20.08 12.04 1.35
N SER A 299 -20.34 13.08 2.15
CA SER A 299 -19.86 14.47 1.97
C SER A 299 -18.33 14.68 1.81
N ARG A 300 -17.51 13.64 1.85
CA ARG A 300 -16.04 13.73 1.72
C ARG A 300 -15.50 13.31 0.36
N ARG A 301 -16.25 12.52 -0.43
CA ARG A 301 -15.76 12.00 -1.72
C ARG A 301 -16.86 12.06 -2.78
N PRO A 302 -16.66 12.80 -3.88
CA PRO A 302 -17.60 12.80 -5.01
C PRO A 302 -17.73 11.38 -5.58
N ASP A 303 -18.89 11.11 -6.19
CA ASP A 303 -19.03 9.92 -7.00
C ASP A 303 -17.99 9.87 -8.12
N ARG A 304 -17.73 8.68 -8.66
CA ARG A 304 -16.76 8.48 -9.74
C ARG A 304 -17.46 7.98 -10.99
N LYS A 305 -17.10 8.54 -12.15
CA LYS A 305 -17.63 8.15 -13.45
C LYS A 305 -16.50 7.70 -14.34
N LEU A 306 -16.77 6.71 -15.18
CA LEU A 306 -15.94 6.36 -16.32
C LEU A 306 -16.39 7.22 -17.50
N ILE A 307 -15.44 7.89 -18.15
CA ILE A 307 -15.68 8.64 -19.39
C ILE A 307 -14.78 8.09 -20.49
N LYS A 308 -15.22 8.22 -21.76
CA LYS A 308 -14.36 8.00 -22.92
C LYS A 308 -13.37 9.16 -23.04
N ASP A 309 -12.10 8.85 -23.23
CA ASP A 309 -11.03 9.82 -23.45
C ASP A 309 -9.90 9.16 -24.24
N GLU A 310 -9.86 9.40 -25.54
CA GLU A 310 -8.88 8.82 -26.48
C GLU A 310 -7.43 9.24 -26.19
N THR A 311 -7.24 10.28 -25.38
CA THR A 311 -5.92 10.78 -24.97
C THR A 311 -5.48 10.26 -23.59
N ALA A 312 -6.33 9.50 -22.90
CA ALA A 312 -6.01 8.99 -21.57
C ALA A 312 -4.85 7.98 -21.62
N PRO A 313 -3.92 8.04 -20.65
CA PRO A 313 -2.92 6.99 -20.51
C PRO A 313 -3.59 5.64 -20.16
N PRO A 314 -2.91 4.50 -20.42
CA PRO A 314 -3.45 3.20 -20.08
C PRO A 314 -3.78 3.09 -18.59
N ILE A 315 -4.95 2.53 -18.27
CA ILE A 315 -5.43 2.29 -16.91
C ILE A 315 -5.72 0.80 -16.71
N TRP A 316 -5.80 0.35 -15.47
CA TRP A 316 -6.14 -1.02 -15.12
C TRP A 316 -7.35 -1.06 -14.20
N ALA A 317 -8.18 -2.08 -14.35
CA ALA A 317 -9.18 -2.41 -13.34
C ALA A 317 -8.49 -2.99 -12.10
N ARG A 318 -9.11 -2.90 -10.92
CA ARG A 318 -8.55 -3.48 -9.69
C ARG A 318 -8.57 -5.00 -9.72
N TYR A 319 -9.58 -5.61 -10.34
CA TYR A 319 -9.74 -7.05 -10.45
C TYR A 319 -9.97 -7.52 -11.88
N TYR A 320 -9.41 -8.67 -12.19
CA TYR A 320 -9.61 -9.41 -13.41
C TYR A 320 -10.01 -10.85 -13.07
N GLU A 321 -10.99 -11.40 -13.80
CA GLU A 321 -11.36 -12.81 -13.67
C GLU A 321 -10.17 -13.69 -14.03
N ILE A 322 -9.94 -14.76 -13.26
CA ILE A 322 -8.74 -15.59 -13.39
C ILE A 322 -8.64 -16.20 -14.80
N GLU A 323 -9.67 -16.90 -15.25
CA GLU A 323 -9.62 -17.61 -16.53
C GLU A 323 -9.68 -16.69 -17.75
N THR A 324 -10.57 -15.69 -17.72
CA THR A 324 -10.90 -14.88 -18.91
C THR A 324 -10.09 -13.59 -19.01
N ASN A 325 -9.39 -13.21 -17.94
CA ASN A 325 -8.76 -11.91 -17.77
C ASN A 325 -9.72 -10.73 -18.02
N ARG A 326 -11.02 -10.91 -17.77
CA ARG A 326 -12.02 -9.85 -17.93
C ARG A 326 -12.05 -8.97 -16.68
N PRO A 327 -11.97 -7.63 -16.81
CA PRO A 327 -12.25 -6.72 -15.70
C PRO A 327 -13.61 -7.00 -15.06
N PHE A 328 -13.66 -7.02 -13.73
CA PHE A 328 -14.93 -7.10 -13.01
C PHE A 328 -14.95 -6.20 -11.77
N PHE A 329 -16.16 -5.96 -11.27
CA PHE A 329 -16.44 -5.16 -10.09
C PHE A 329 -17.41 -5.92 -9.18
N CYS A 330 -17.67 -5.39 -7.99
CA CYS A 330 -18.59 -6.03 -7.07
C CYS A 330 -19.30 -5.03 -6.17
N ASN A 331 -20.58 -5.29 -5.91
CA ASN A 331 -21.38 -4.54 -4.96
C ASN A 331 -21.28 -5.11 -3.55
N ARG A 332 -21.76 -4.35 -2.55
CA ARG A 332 -21.67 -4.72 -1.14
C ARG A 332 -22.46 -5.99 -0.78
N ASP A 333 -23.44 -6.36 -1.60
CA ASP A 333 -24.19 -7.62 -1.56
C ASP A 333 -23.41 -8.83 -2.11
N GLY A 334 -22.21 -8.61 -2.65
CA GLY A 334 -21.39 -9.66 -3.25
C GLY A 334 -21.74 -9.99 -4.71
N ILE A 335 -22.62 -9.20 -5.34
CA ILE A 335 -22.97 -9.40 -6.75
C ILE A 335 -21.84 -8.85 -7.62
N LYS A 336 -21.27 -9.74 -8.45
CA LYS A 336 -20.29 -9.39 -9.48
C LYS A 336 -20.98 -8.63 -10.62
N VAL A 337 -20.39 -7.51 -11.06
CA VAL A 337 -20.85 -6.70 -12.19
C VAL A 337 -19.69 -6.37 -13.12
N TYR A 338 -19.96 -5.90 -14.34
CA TYR A 338 -18.94 -5.76 -15.39
C TYR A 338 -18.74 -4.34 -15.92
N SER A 339 -19.42 -3.35 -15.35
CA SER A 339 -19.19 -1.93 -15.61
C SER A 339 -19.21 -1.10 -14.33
N LEU A 340 -18.49 0.02 -14.33
CA LEU A 340 -18.48 0.95 -13.19
C LEU A 340 -19.86 1.56 -12.92
N SER A 341 -20.69 1.71 -13.96
CA SER A 341 -22.06 2.20 -13.84
C SER A 341 -22.96 1.28 -13.02
N GLU A 342 -22.71 -0.03 -13.05
CA GLU A 342 -23.45 -1.03 -12.26
C GLU A 342 -22.98 -1.11 -10.79
N VAL A 343 -21.85 -0.49 -10.46
CA VAL A 343 -21.39 -0.38 -9.07
C VAL A 343 -22.22 0.67 -8.36
N LEU A 344 -22.82 0.32 -7.22
CA LEU A 344 -23.66 1.24 -6.45
C LEU A 344 -22.84 2.44 -5.93
N PRO A 345 -23.44 3.65 -5.85
CA PRO A 345 -22.71 4.88 -5.51
C PRO A 345 -21.87 4.79 -4.24
N GLU A 346 -22.35 4.09 -3.21
CA GLU A 346 -21.65 3.92 -1.93
C GLU A 346 -20.28 3.22 -2.09
N ARG A 347 -20.16 2.24 -2.99
CA ARG A 347 -18.88 1.57 -3.29
C ARG A 347 -18.06 2.34 -4.31
N ARG A 348 -18.70 3.03 -5.25
CA ARG A 348 -18.02 3.77 -6.31
C ARG A 348 -17.26 5.01 -5.82
N ARG A 349 -17.73 5.64 -4.73
CA ARG A 349 -17.08 6.78 -4.07
C ARG A 349 -15.87 6.38 -3.24
N GLY A 350 -16.02 5.30 -2.46
CA GLY A 350 -15.08 4.93 -1.40
C GLY A 350 -13.97 3.99 -1.86
N TYR A 351 -14.14 3.31 -2.99
CA TYR A 351 -13.26 2.24 -3.44
C TYR A 351 -12.68 2.52 -4.82
N ALA A 352 -11.37 2.38 -4.97
CA ALA A 352 -10.69 2.52 -6.26
C ALA A 352 -10.85 1.24 -7.07
N TRP A 353 -11.78 1.25 -8.03
CA TRP A 353 -12.02 0.15 -8.97
C TRP A 353 -11.10 0.16 -10.19
N TYR A 354 -10.47 1.30 -10.46
CA TYR A 354 -9.45 1.44 -11.49
C TYR A 354 -8.27 2.24 -10.94
N GLY A 355 -7.10 2.04 -11.52
CA GLY A 355 -5.90 2.78 -11.15
C GLY A 355 -4.76 2.61 -12.15
N TYR A 356 -3.71 3.40 -11.94
CA TYR A 356 -2.51 3.42 -12.77
C TYR A 356 -1.36 2.59 -12.16
N TRP A 357 -1.64 1.75 -11.16
CA TRP A 357 -0.62 1.08 -10.34
C TRP A 357 0.41 0.27 -11.14
N PRO A 358 0.01 -0.49 -12.19
CA PRO A 358 0.98 -1.17 -13.03
C PRO A 358 1.88 -0.25 -13.87
N SER A 359 1.47 1.00 -14.16
CA SER A 359 2.27 1.94 -14.95
C SER A 359 3.67 2.15 -14.36
N ASP A 360 3.73 2.35 -13.04
CA ASP A 360 5.00 2.48 -12.31
C ASP A 360 5.87 1.23 -12.47
N VAL A 361 5.26 0.05 -12.41
CA VAL A 361 5.96 -1.24 -12.53
C VAL A 361 6.58 -1.38 -13.90
N LEU A 362 5.86 -1.03 -14.96
CA LEU A 362 6.37 -1.13 -16.34
C LEU A 362 7.59 -0.21 -16.53
N ASN A 363 7.54 0.99 -15.95
CA ASN A 363 8.66 1.93 -15.97
C ASN A 363 9.86 1.43 -15.16
N LEU A 364 9.61 0.87 -13.97
CA LEU A 364 10.65 0.30 -13.10
C LEU A 364 11.28 -0.96 -13.71
N HIS A 365 10.49 -1.85 -14.30
CA HIS A 365 10.94 -3.09 -14.92
C HIS A 365 11.98 -2.84 -16.02
N THR A 366 11.74 -1.83 -16.85
CA THR A 366 12.66 -1.45 -17.92
C THR A 366 14.05 -1.09 -17.38
N LYS A 367 14.12 -0.39 -16.24
CA LYS A 367 15.38 -0.05 -15.57
C LYS A 367 15.98 -1.25 -14.86
N TRP A 368 15.16 -2.01 -14.14
CA TRP A 368 15.58 -3.20 -13.40
C TRP A 368 16.22 -4.25 -14.31
N LYS A 369 15.61 -4.54 -15.47
CA LYS A 369 16.12 -5.52 -16.44
C LYS A 369 17.50 -5.16 -17.01
N LYS A 370 17.81 -3.87 -17.16
CA LYS A 370 19.14 -3.40 -17.60
C LYS A 370 20.23 -3.62 -16.54
N ASN A 371 19.83 -3.72 -15.27
CA ASN A 371 20.74 -3.89 -14.14
C ASN A 371 20.90 -5.36 -13.72
N LEU A 372 20.13 -6.29 -14.30
CA LEU A 372 20.37 -7.72 -14.19
C LEU A 372 21.61 -8.05 -15.01
N LYS A 373 22.71 -8.37 -14.34
CA LYS A 373 23.95 -8.84 -14.97
C LYS A 373 23.86 -10.30 -15.36
#